data_AF-A0A557SXE9-F1
#
_entry.id   AF-A0A557SXE9-F1
#
_cell.length_a   1.000
_cell.length_b   1.000
_cell.length_c   1.000
_cell.angle_alpha   90.00
_cell.angle_beta   90.00
_cell.angle_gamma   90.00
#
_symmetry.space_group_name_H-M   'P 1'
#
loop_
_entity.id
_entity.type
_entity.pdbx_description
1 polymer ?
#
loop_
_entity_poly.entity_id
_entity_poly.type
_entity_poly.pdbx_seq_one_letter_code
_entity_poly.pdbx_strand_id
1 'polypeptide(L)'
;MMVMIMIINSSNLQKLGISTHKLLIGLVSIIILGTTVAPPTSVYAGSNNDEVSCFERGLIDGEDHPFSQSTNAKCGDDYYQGFLQGCTSVDGNSRDICESVTDG
;
A
#
# COMPACT_ATOMS: atom_id res chain seq x y z
N MET A 1 20.23 -26.67 -1.38
CA MET A 1 20.77 -25.30 -1.34
C MET A 1 21.20 -25.04 0.11
N MET A 2 22.51 -24.93 0.38
CA MET A 2 23.05 -24.79 1.75
C MET A 2 23.00 -23.32 2.20
N VAL A 3 22.47 -23.06 3.39
CA VAL A 3 22.48 -21.74 4.04
C VAL A 3 23.80 -21.58 4.78
N MET A 4 24.63 -20.61 4.37
CA MET A 4 25.83 -20.22 5.11
C MET A 4 25.43 -19.23 6.21
N ILE A 5 25.51 -19.68 7.46
CA ILE A 5 25.36 -18.84 8.64
C ILE A 5 26.72 -18.20 8.94
N MET A 6 26.82 -16.88 8.76
CA MET A 6 28.02 -16.13 9.12
C MET A 6 28.04 -15.91 10.62
N ILE A 7 28.81 -16.72 11.36
CA ILE A 7 29.01 -16.55 12.80
C ILE A 7 30.04 -15.43 13.00
N ILE A 8 29.58 -14.26 13.43
CA ILE A 8 30.46 -13.13 13.79
C ILE A 8 31.17 -13.49 15.10
N ASN A 9 32.50 -13.62 15.04
CA ASN A 9 33.33 -13.97 16.20
C ASN A 9 33.42 -12.77 17.17
N SER A 10 32.99 -12.97 18.42
CA SER A 10 32.83 -11.90 19.44
C SER A 10 34.13 -11.23 19.89
N SER A 11 35.29 -11.78 19.55
CA SER A 11 36.60 -11.27 19.99
C SER A 11 36.97 -9.89 19.42
N ASN A 12 36.34 -9.46 18.32
CA ASN A 12 36.61 -8.14 17.71
C ASN A 12 35.74 -7.00 18.26
N LEU A 13 34.67 -7.28 19.01
CA LEU A 13 33.76 -6.22 19.50
C LEU A 13 34.31 -5.44 20.70
N GLN A 14 35.27 -5.99 21.44
CA GLN A 14 35.80 -5.34 22.66
C GLN A 14 36.76 -4.18 22.36
N LYS A 15 37.23 -4.03 21.11
CA LYS A 15 38.18 -2.97 20.73
C LYS A 15 37.50 -1.63 20.42
N LEU A 16 36.18 -1.61 20.33
CA LEU A 16 35.38 -0.42 20.12
C LEU A 16 34.72 -0.11 21.46
N GLY A 17 35.27 0.82 22.24
CA GLY A 17 34.86 1.18 23.60
C GLY A 17 33.43 1.68 23.72
N ILE A 18 32.46 0.80 23.51
CA ILE A 18 31.04 1.08 23.52
C ILE A 18 30.51 0.67 24.89
N SER A 19 30.24 1.71 25.69
CA SER A 19 29.59 1.61 26.99
C SER A 19 28.27 0.83 26.88
N THR A 20 28.13 -0.19 27.72
CA THR A 20 27.07 -1.21 27.73
C THR A 20 25.64 -0.65 27.86
N HIS A 21 25.45 0.62 28.20
CA HIS A 21 24.13 1.25 28.34
C HIS A 21 23.48 1.67 27.02
N LYS A 22 24.21 1.78 25.91
CA LYS A 22 23.62 2.11 24.59
C LYS A 22 23.16 0.90 23.80
N LEU A 23 23.45 -0.32 24.29
CA LEU A 23 23.13 -1.57 23.60
C LEU A 23 21.65 -1.99 23.75
N LEU A 24 20.96 -1.52 24.79
CA LEU A 24 19.56 -1.86 25.04
C LEU A 24 18.56 -1.02 24.22
N ILE A 25 18.94 0.21 23.83
CA ILE A 25 18.08 1.08 23.01
C ILE A 25 18.20 0.74 21.51
N GLY A 26 19.30 0.13 21.08
CA GLY A 26 19.53 -0.27 19.68
C GLY A 26 18.86 -1.58 19.25
N LEU A 27 18.26 -2.34 20.17
CA LEU A 27 17.63 -3.64 19.87
C LEU A 27 16.10 -3.56 19.63
N VAL A 28 15.46 -2.40 19.87
CA VAL A 28 14.02 -2.19 19.63
C VAL A 28 13.77 -1.41 18.33
N SER A 29 14.61 -1.60 17.31
CA SER A 29 14.44 -0.94 16.00
C SER A 29 14.28 -1.92 14.84
N ILE A 30 14.18 -3.22 15.12
CA ILE A 30 14.14 -4.26 14.08
C ILE A 30 12.93 -5.17 14.29
N ILE A 31 11.71 -4.62 14.24
CA ILE A 31 10.52 -5.35 13.75
C ILE A 31 9.53 -4.34 13.16
N ILE A 32 9.71 -3.95 11.91
CA ILE A 32 8.59 -3.54 11.05
C ILE A 32 8.65 -4.45 9.83
N LEU A 33 8.05 -5.65 9.98
CA LEU A 33 7.58 -6.41 8.83
C LEU A 33 6.33 -5.69 8.32
N GLY A 34 6.51 -4.81 7.33
CA GLY A 34 5.42 -4.27 6.52
C GLY A 34 5.42 -4.99 5.19
N THR A 35 4.39 -5.79 4.96
CA THR A 35 4.15 -6.67 3.81
C THR A 35 4.48 -6.02 2.46
N THR A 36 5.16 -6.76 1.58
CA THR A 36 5.15 -6.43 0.15
C THR A 36 3.71 -6.53 -0.35
N VAL A 37 3.05 -5.39 -0.52
CA VAL A 37 1.79 -5.33 -1.27
C VAL A 37 2.14 -5.69 -2.71
N ALA A 38 1.86 -6.93 -3.10
CA ALA A 38 1.76 -7.23 -4.51
C ALA A 38 0.60 -6.37 -5.04
N PRO A 39 0.79 -5.58 -6.10
CA PRO A 39 -0.33 -4.91 -6.73
C PRO A 39 -1.36 -5.99 -7.14
N PRO A 40 -2.67 -5.76 -6.96
CA PRO A 40 -3.66 -6.68 -7.48
C PRO A 40 -3.45 -6.82 -8.99
N THR A 41 -3.05 -8.01 -9.44
CA THR A 41 -3.10 -8.35 -10.86
C THR A 41 -4.57 -8.56 -11.22
N SER A 42 -5.28 -7.49 -11.50
CA SER A 42 -6.61 -7.56 -12.11
C SER A 42 -6.44 -8.07 -13.54
N VAL A 43 -6.71 -9.36 -13.76
CA VAL A 43 -6.85 -9.91 -15.12
C VAL A 43 -8.28 -9.61 -15.57
N TYR A 44 -8.48 -8.46 -16.20
CA TYR A 44 -9.77 -8.10 -16.79
C TYR A 44 -9.91 -8.80 -18.14
N ALA A 45 -10.58 -9.96 -18.16
CA ALA A 45 -11.03 -10.59 -19.40
C ALA A 45 -12.32 -9.87 -19.87
N GLY A 46 -12.17 -8.62 -20.33
CA GLY A 46 -13.26 -7.82 -20.88
C GLY A 46 -13.10 -7.66 -22.38
N SER A 47 -13.92 -8.40 -23.13
CA SER A 47 -14.00 -8.30 -24.58
C SER A 47 -14.68 -7.00 -25.01
N ASN A 48 -14.07 -6.30 -25.98
CA ASN A 48 -14.64 -5.35 -26.94
C ASN A 48 -14.60 -3.83 -26.61
N ASN A 49 -13.65 -3.14 -27.27
CA ASN A 49 -13.66 -1.75 -27.76
C ASN A 49 -13.66 -0.61 -26.71
N ASP A 50 -12.47 -0.04 -26.46
CA ASP A 50 -12.15 1.36 -26.11
C ASP A 50 -12.93 2.10 -24.99
N GLU A 51 -13.87 1.48 -24.29
CA GLU A 51 -14.57 2.07 -23.15
C GLU A 51 -13.90 1.65 -21.84
N VAL A 52 -13.29 2.61 -21.15
CA VAL A 52 -12.80 2.44 -19.77
C VAL A 52 -13.96 1.93 -18.91
N SER A 53 -13.78 0.78 -18.26
CA SER A 53 -14.82 0.20 -17.42
C SER A 53 -15.21 1.17 -16.28
N CYS A 54 -16.45 1.10 -15.78
CA CYS A 54 -16.89 1.91 -14.65
C CYS A 54 -15.94 1.82 -13.45
N PHE A 55 -15.42 0.62 -13.19
CA PHE A 55 -14.42 0.36 -12.15
C PHE A 55 -13.11 1.08 -12.42
N GLU A 56 -12.56 0.95 -13.63
CA GLU A 56 -11.29 1.60 -13.98
C GLU A 56 -11.42 3.12 -14.03
N ARG A 57 -12.60 3.64 -14.41
CA ARG A 57 -12.90 5.06 -14.29
C ARG A 57 -12.94 5.49 -12.83
N GLY A 58 -13.54 4.68 -11.96
CA GLY A 58 -13.48 4.88 -10.51
C GLY A 58 -12.04 4.94 -10.03
N LEU A 59 -11.21 3.98 -10.41
CA LEU A 59 -9.81 3.90 -10.02
C LEU A 59 -9.03 5.17 -10.39
N ILE A 60 -9.11 5.61 -11.65
CA ILE A 60 -8.43 6.82 -12.13
C ILE A 60 -8.95 8.07 -11.41
N ASP A 61 -10.27 8.15 -11.20
CA ASP A 61 -10.84 9.28 -10.50
C ASP A 61 -10.37 9.27 -9.03
N GLY A 62 -10.33 8.11 -8.37
CA GLY A 62 -9.87 7.99 -6.98
C GLY A 62 -8.43 8.42 -6.75
N GLU A 63 -7.54 8.20 -7.74
CA GLU A 63 -6.12 8.55 -7.63
C GLU A 63 -5.84 10.06 -7.69
N ASP A 64 -6.60 10.82 -8.48
CA ASP A 64 -6.24 12.22 -8.79
C ASP A 64 -7.45 13.16 -9.06
N HIS A 65 -8.69 12.70 -8.90
CA HIS A 65 -9.90 13.48 -9.18
C HIS A 65 -10.91 13.41 -8.02
N PRO A 66 -11.82 14.39 -7.90
CA PRO A 66 -12.92 14.31 -6.95
C PRO A 66 -13.94 13.23 -7.36
N PHE A 67 -14.66 12.69 -6.37
CA PHE A 67 -15.75 11.75 -6.62
C PHE A 67 -16.85 12.37 -7.49
N SER A 68 -17.18 11.72 -8.61
CA SER A 68 -18.24 12.18 -9.51
C SER A 68 -19.58 11.51 -9.19
N GLN A 69 -20.49 12.26 -8.55
CA GLN A 69 -21.86 11.79 -8.32
C GLN A 69 -22.59 11.44 -9.62
N SER A 70 -22.29 12.15 -10.71
CA SER A 70 -22.89 11.89 -12.02
C SER A 70 -22.40 10.59 -12.65
N THR A 71 -21.15 10.20 -12.40
CA THR A 71 -20.59 8.93 -12.84
C THR A 71 -21.10 7.81 -11.95
N ASN A 72 -21.11 8.02 -10.63
CA ASN A 72 -21.67 7.09 -9.66
C ASN A 72 -23.15 6.79 -9.91
N ALA A 73 -23.96 7.79 -10.28
CA ALA A 73 -25.36 7.58 -10.62
C ALA A 73 -25.57 6.68 -11.85
N LYS A 74 -24.59 6.60 -12.76
CA LYS A 74 -24.62 5.76 -13.96
C LYS A 74 -24.02 4.38 -13.73
N CYS A 75 -22.92 4.33 -12.96
CA CYS A 75 -22.08 3.15 -12.79
C CYS A 75 -22.32 2.40 -11.47
N GLY A 76 -22.89 3.06 -10.47
CA GLY A 76 -23.14 2.52 -9.14
C GLY A 76 -21.88 2.00 -8.46
N ASP A 77 -22.01 0.83 -7.84
CA ASP A 77 -20.99 0.24 -6.97
C ASP A 77 -19.66 0.00 -7.69
N ASP A 78 -19.66 -0.35 -8.98
CA ASP A 78 -18.41 -0.57 -9.73
C ASP A 78 -17.51 0.68 -9.71
N TYR A 79 -18.10 1.86 -9.94
CA TYR A 79 -17.37 3.13 -9.87
C TYR A 79 -16.96 3.46 -8.44
N TYR A 80 -17.84 3.24 -7.47
CA TYR A 80 -17.56 3.48 -6.06
C TYR A 80 -16.40 2.64 -5.53
N GLN A 81 -16.38 1.32 -5.80
CA GLN A 81 -15.29 0.44 -5.39
C GLN A 81 -13.98 0.80 -6.09
N GLY A 82 -14.03 1.12 -7.38
CA GLY A 82 -12.87 1.60 -8.12
C GLY A 82 -12.31 2.88 -7.48
N PHE A 83 -13.17 3.84 -7.18
CA PHE A 83 -12.80 5.11 -6.55
C PHE A 83 -12.14 4.91 -5.19
N LEU A 84 -12.70 4.07 -4.33
CA LEU A 84 -12.10 3.76 -3.03
C LEU A 84 -10.73 3.10 -3.18
N GLN A 85 -10.57 2.21 -4.17
CA GLN A 85 -9.29 1.58 -4.44
C GLN A 85 -8.24 2.58 -4.95
N GLY A 86 -8.62 3.51 -5.84
CA GLY A 86 -7.73 4.55 -6.34
C GLY A 86 -7.37 5.55 -5.25
N CYS A 87 -8.35 5.97 -4.45
CA CYS A 87 -8.12 6.91 -3.37
C CYS A 87 -7.21 6.36 -2.27
N THR A 88 -7.34 5.07 -1.93
CA THR A 88 -6.47 4.41 -0.94
C THR A 88 -5.10 4.02 -1.49
N SER A 89 -4.88 4.08 -2.80
CA SER A 89 -3.55 3.88 -3.40
C SER A 89 -2.64 5.10 -3.24
N VAL A 90 -3.22 6.28 -2.97
CA VAL A 90 -2.51 7.53 -2.70
C VAL A 90 -1.97 7.55 -1.27
N ASP A 91 -0.65 7.75 -1.13
CA ASP A 91 0.03 7.80 0.16
C ASP A 91 -0.61 8.84 1.11
N GLY A 92 -0.98 8.39 2.31
CA GLY A 92 -1.60 9.22 3.34
C GLY A 92 -3.12 9.22 3.35
N ASN A 93 -3.77 8.61 2.35
CA ASN A 93 -5.21 8.41 2.35
C ASN A 93 -5.59 7.11 3.07
N SER A 94 -6.50 7.20 4.03
CA SER A 94 -7.13 6.03 4.64
C SER A 94 -8.47 5.75 3.96
N ARG A 95 -8.97 4.52 4.14
CA ARG A 95 -10.30 4.11 3.68
C ARG A 95 -11.38 5.07 4.17
N ASP A 96 -11.33 5.46 5.44
CA ASP A 96 -12.28 6.39 6.07
C ASP A 96 -12.26 7.78 5.41
N ILE A 97 -11.07 8.29 5.05
CA ILE A 97 -10.92 9.55 4.32
C ILE A 97 -11.58 9.42 2.94
N CYS A 98 -11.33 8.30 2.25
CA CYS A 98 -11.90 8.06 0.93
C CYS A 98 -13.42 7.89 0.94
N GLU A 99 -14.00 7.26 1.96
CA GLU A 99 -15.46 7.18 2.12
C GLU A 99 -16.07 8.54 2.51
N SER A 100 -15.35 9.34 3.29
CA SER A 100 -15.87 10.66 3.71
C SER A 100 -16.11 11.63 2.54
N VAL A 101 -15.40 11.45 1.41
CA VAL A 101 -15.56 12.30 0.22
C VAL A 101 -16.62 11.78 -0.76
N THR A 102 -17.16 10.59 -0.52
CA THR A 102 -18.20 9.97 -1.36
C THR A 102 -19.61 10.15 -0.80
N ASP A 103 -19.73 10.39 0.51
CA ASP A 103 -21.00 10.52 1.26
C ASP A 103 -21.75 11.85 1.04
N GLY A 104 -21.59 12.47 -0.13
CA GLY A 104 -22.19 13.77 -0.50
C GLY A 104 -23.68 13.72 -0.82
#